data_AF-J4KQP4-F1
#
_entry.id   AF-J4KQP4-F1
#
_cell.length_a   1.000
_cell.length_b   1.000
_cell.length_c   1.000
_cell.angle_alpha   90.00
_cell.angle_beta   90.00
_cell.angle_gamma   90.00
#
_symmetry.space_group_name_H-M   'P 1'
#
loop_
_entity.id
_entity.type
_entity.pdbx_description
1 polymer ?
#
loop_
_entity_poly.entity_id
_entity_poly.type
_entity_poly.pdbx_seq_one_letter_code
_entity_poly.pdbx_strand_id
1 'polypeptide(L)'
;MSTGTDPKQRFHRSFLDHVAVLQDQIEELKSISTVAGERQEAIDHILAGISKIQNEVADVADTTPAYDRKQYSETIKGLQEKLSDTTAALAPKSRFQFKRTAKHVDMGAPENDPRLLSGSFSRNQHQPTAAPGTPKLGDEADDELKELPSERDYNAELSRPSASAIRKPSFSAARTIGISHQTGLHIILPSSAAMATASGSLINLTGCIVDMSIPTSEGHAFPGLAMRDIKKSLIVAGRVAGPVHITGISDSILVLVAHQVRIHDCKNVDIYLHCTSHPIIEDCSGMRFAPLPACYMTESDKAAENQWDQVDDFKWLKAGHSPNWTTMSEAQILSDEIWTKVVPGRPGASVVETLAKVGISPR
;
A
#
# COMPACT_ATOMS: atom_id res chain seq x y z
N MET A 1 9.58 -28.61 -50.87
CA MET A 1 8.35 -27.82 -50.65
C MET A 1 8.59 -26.94 -49.44
N SER A 2 9.06 -25.71 -49.64
CA SER A 2 9.37 -24.77 -48.56
C SER A 2 8.10 -24.11 -48.06
N THR A 3 7.59 -24.53 -46.90
CA THR A 3 6.54 -23.82 -46.17
C THR A 3 7.19 -22.70 -45.34
N GLY A 4 7.68 -21.67 -46.02
CA GLY A 4 8.09 -20.41 -45.38
C GLY A 4 6.86 -19.55 -45.14
N THR A 5 6.26 -19.63 -43.96
CA THR A 5 5.17 -18.71 -43.56
C THR A 5 5.73 -17.30 -43.53
N ASP A 6 5.22 -16.41 -44.38
CA ASP A 6 5.58 -15.00 -44.46
C ASP A 6 5.48 -14.33 -43.06
N PRO A 7 6.50 -13.59 -42.59
CA PRO A 7 6.46 -12.87 -41.32
C PRO A 7 5.18 -12.05 -41.11
N LYS A 8 4.60 -11.51 -42.20
CA LYS A 8 3.34 -10.76 -42.18
C LYS A 8 2.14 -11.64 -41.82
N GLN A 9 2.09 -12.85 -42.35
CA GLN A 9 1.03 -13.82 -42.04
C GLN A 9 1.13 -14.32 -40.60
N ARG A 10 2.34 -14.44 -40.05
CA ARG A 10 2.54 -14.78 -38.64
C ARG A 10 2.04 -13.68 -37.71
N PHE A 11 2.37 -12.42 -38.01
CA PHE A 11 1.88 -11.28 -37.23
C PHE A 11 0.35 -11.16 -37.31
N HIS A 12 -0.22 -11.27 -38.51
CA HIS A 12 -1.66 -11.23 -38.70
C HIS A 12 -2.39 -12.32 -37.89
N ARG A 13 -1.86 -13.54 -37.91
CA ARG A 13 -2.43 -14.65 -37.13
C ARG A 13 -2.28 -14.44 -35.62
N SER A 14 -1.11 -13.99 -35.16
CA SER A 14 -0.89 -13.63 -33.75
C SER A 14 -1.83 -12.49 -33.30
N PHE A 15 -2.08 -11.51 -34.16
CA PHE A 15 -3.00 -10.41 -33.89
C PHE A 15 -4.44 -10.92 -33.75
N LEU A 16 -4.89 -11.79 -34.65
CA LEU A 16 -6.23 -12.40 -34.57
C LEU A 16 -6.39 -13.27 -33.32
N ASP A 17 -5.37 -14.05 -32.96
CA ASP A 17 -5.38 -14.87 -31.74
C ASP A 17 -5.47 -13.98 -30.48
N HIS A 18 -4.69 -12.90 -30.41
CA HIS A 18 -4.76 -11.95 -29.30
C HIS A 18 -6.11 -11.21 -29.23
N VAL A 19 -6.70 -10.85 -30.38
CA VAL A 19 -8.03 -10.24 -30.46
C VAL A 19 -9.11 -11.20 -29.96
N ALA A 20 -9.04 -12.49 -30.33
CA ALA A 20 -10.00 -13.50 -29.87
C ALA A 20 -9.94 -13.68 -28.35
N VAL A 21 -8.74 -13.80 -27.78
CA VAL A 21 -8.53 -13.91 -26.32
C VAL A 21 -9.12 -12.71 -25.58
N LEU A 22 -8.89 -11.48 -26.07
CA LEU A 22 -9.46 -10.29 -25.44
C LEU A 22 -10.99 -10.22 -25.57
N GLN A 23 -11.57 -10.73 -26.66
CA GLN A 23 -13.02 -10.80 -26.81
C GLN A 23 -13.64 -11.77 -25.79
N ASP A 24 -13.05 -12.95 -25.62
CA ASP A 24 -13.51 -13.94 -24.64
C ASP A 24 -13.39 -13.39 -23.20
N GLN A 25 -12.28 -12.73 -22.88
CA GLN A 25 -12.09 -12.08 -21.58
C GLN A 25 -13.13 -10.97 -21.32
N ILE A 26 -13.50 -10.18 -22.34
CA ILE A 26 -14.56 -9.16 -22.23
C ILE A 26 -15.93 -9.81 -21.98
N GLU A 27 -16.21 -10.98 -22.55
CA GLU A 27 -17.47 -11.71 -22.31
C GLU A 27 -17.53 -12.30 -20.90
N GLU A 28 -16.41 -12.81 -20.39
CA GLU A 28 -16.28 -13.36 -19.03
C GLU A 28 -16.44 -12.29 -17.93
N LEU A 29 -16.24 -10.99 -18.23
CA LEU A 29 -16.47 -9.90 -17.27
C LEU A 29 -17.88 -9.89 -16.68
N LYS A 30 -18.88 -10.42 -17.41
CA LYS A 30 -20.27 -10.50 -16.94
C LYS A 30 -20.49 -11.60 -15.89
N SER A 31 -19.66 -12.65 -15.90
CA SER A 31 -19.72 -13.77 -14.95
C SER A 31 -18.83 -13.58 -13.71
N ILE A 32 -17.89 -12.63 -13.75
CA ILE A 32 -16.97 -12.37 -12.62
C ILE A 32 -17.71 -11.65 -11.49
N SER A 33 -17.58 -12.18 -10.27
CA SER A 33 -18.19 -11.68 -9.03
C SER A 33 -17.73 -10.26 -8.69
N THR A 34 -18.59 -9.44 -8.07
CA THR A 34 -18.24 -8.09 -7.58
C THR A 34 -17.46 -8.10 -6.27
N VAL A 35 -17.09 -9.27 -5.75
CA VAL A 35 -16.40 -9.40 -4.47
C VAL A 35 -14.92 -9.04 -4.64
N ALA A 36 -14.35 -8.33 -3.67
CA ALA A 36 -12.92 -8.03 -3.54
C ALA A 36 -12.21 -7.19 -4.63
N GLY A 37 -12.90 -6.76 -5.70
CA GLY A 37 -12.27 -5.94 -6.75
C GLY A 37 -11.71 -6.74 -7.94
N GLU A 38 -11.91 -8.06 -7.96
CA GLU A 38 -11.52 -8.99 -9.04
C GLU A 38 -12.02 -8.53 -10.42
N ARG A 39 -13.23 -7.94 -10.47
CA ARG A 39 -13.77 -7.36 -11.70
C ARG A 39 -12.96 -6.15 -12.19
N GLN A 40 -12.50 -5.29 -11.29
CA GLN A 40 -11.68 -4.14 -11.66
C GLN A 40 -10.30 -4.59 -12.14
N GLU A 41 -9.72 -5.62 -11.50
CA GLU A 41 -8.47 -6.23 -11.93
C GLU A 41 -8.58 -6.88 -13.32
N ALA A 42 -9.69 -7.55 -13.61
CA ALA A 42 -9.97 -8.12 -14.93
C ALA A 42 -10.12 -7.03 -16.01
N ILE A 43 -10.79 -5.91 -15.70
CA ILE A 43 -10.88 -4.75 -16.60
C ILE A 43 -9.50 -4.16 -16.87
N ASP A 44 -8.69 -3.97 -15.82
CA ASP A 44 -7.33 -3.42 -15.93
C ASP A 44 -6.41 -4.36 -16.72
N HIS A 45 -6.58 -5.68 -16.59
CA HIS A 45 -5.86 -6.69 -17.36
C HIS A 45 -6.21 -6.63 -18.87
N ILE A 46 -7.50 -6.50 -19.21
CA ILE A 46 -7.95 -6.36 -20.60
C ILE A 46 -7.46 -5.03 -21.19
N LEU A 47 -7.49 -3.93 -20.43
CA LEU A 47 -6.93 -2.64 -20.86
C LEU A 47 -5.43 -2.74 -21.17
N ALA A 48 -4.67 -3.39 -20.30
CA ALA A 48 -3.24 -3.62 -20.52
C ALA A 48 -2.99 -4.49 -21.77
N GLY A 49 -3.83 -5.52 -22.01
CA GLY A 49 -3.77 -6.34 -23.22
C GLY A 49 -4.07 -5.57 -24.51
N ILE A 50 -5.09 -4.70 -24.50
CA ILE A 50 -5.39 -3.80 -25.63
C ILE A 50 -4.21 -2.85 -25.89
N SER A 51 -3.63 -2.25 -24.85
CA SER A 51 -2.45 -1.38 -25.00
C SER A 51 -1.23 -2.13 -25.55
N LYS A 52 -1.03 -3.40 -25.15
CA LYS A 52 0.04 -4.25 -25.67
C LYS A 52 -0.11 -4.50 -27.17
N ILE A 53 -1.30 -4.90 -27.64
CA ILE A 53 -1.55 -5.12 -29.07
C ILE A 53 -1.43 -3.80 -29.86
N GLN A 54 -1.85 -2.68 -29.27
CA GLN A 54 -1.71 -1.37 -29.88
C GLN A 54 -0.22 -0.98 -30.10
N ASN A 55 0.65 -1.31 -29.15
CA ASN A 55 2.10 -1.11 -29.28
C ASN A 55 2.72 -2.08 -30.29
N GLU A 56 2.33 -3.37 -30.29
CA GLU A 56 2.78 -4.35 -31.27
C GLU A 56 2.40 -3.95 -32.71
N VAL A 57 1.20 -3.38 -32.91
CA VAL A 57 0.77 -2.83 -34.21
C VAL A 57 1.55 -1.58 -34.60
N ALA A 58 1.96 -0.75 -33.62
CA ALA A 58 2.80 0.42 -33.88
C ALA A 58 4.23 0.03 -34.28
N ASP A 59 4.83 -0.97 -33.62
CA ASP A 59 6.19 -1.45 -33.91
C ASP A 59 6.30 -2.09 -35.30
N VAL A 60 5.22 -2.73 -35.76
CA VAL A 60 5.16 -3.41 -37.06
C VAL A 60 4.55 -2.50 -38.14
N ALA A 61 4.17 -1.26 -37.81
CA ALA A 61 3.49 -0.33 -38.71
C ALA A 61 4.30 0.00 -39.98
N ASP A 62 5.63 0.08 -39.87
CA ASP A 62 6.53 0.38 -40.99
C ASP A 62 6.63 -0.76 -42.01
N THR A 63 6.29 -1.98 -41.60
CA THR A 63 6.37 -3.19 -42.44
C THR A 63 5.00 -3.68 -42.94
N THR A 64 3.92 -3.07 -42.44
CA THR A 64 2.54 -3.48 -42.69
C THR A 64 1.87 -2.58 -43.74
N PRO A 65 1.15 -3.17 -44.73
CA PRO A 65 0.37 -2.40 -45.69
C PRO A 65 -0.65 -1.45 -45.04
N ALA A 66 -0.91 -0.31 -45.67
CA ALA A 66 -1.84 0.70 -45.17
C ALA A 66 -3.28 0.17 -44.96
N TYR A 67 -3.68 -0.82 -45.77
CA TYR A 67 -4.97 -1.51 -45.63
C TYR A 67 -5.07 -2.29 -44.32
N ASP A 68 -4.08 -3.13 -44.01
CA ASP A 68 -4.06 -3.94 -42.79
C ASP A 68 -3.90 -3.08 -41.54
N ARG A 69 -3.13 -2.00 -41.61
CA ARG A 69 -3.02 -1.00 -40.53
C ARG A 69 -4.37 -0.39 -40.18
N LYS A 70 -5.17 -0.04 -41.19
CA LYS A 70 -6.51 0.51 -40.98
C LYS A 70 -7.40 -0.55 -40.33
N GLN A 71 -7.34 -1.79 -40.82
CA GLN A 71 -8.09 -2.92 -40.25
C GLN A 71 -7.73 -3.19 -38.78
N TYR A 72 -6.44 -3.17 -38.42
CA TYR A 72 -6.00 -3.35 -37.03
C TYR A 72 -6.47 -2.21 -36.13
N SER A 73 -6.40 -0.96 -36.61
CA SER A 73 -6.87 0.20 -35.86
C SER A 73 -8.38 0.19 -35.62
N GLU A 74 -9.17 -0.25 -36.60
CA GLU A 74 -10.62 -0.40 -36.48
C GLU A 74 -10.98 -1.52 -35.50
N THR A 75 -10.25 -2.63 -35.55
CA THR A 75 -10.46 -3.78 -34.66
C THR A 75 -10.14 -3.42 -33.19
N ILE A 76 -9.04 -2.70 -32.95
CA ILE A 76 -8.65 -2.22 -31.61
C ILE A 76 -9.70 -1.24 -31.07
N LYS A 77 -10.20 -0.31 -31.90
CA LYS A 77 -11.29 0.60 -31.52
C LYS A 77 -12.56 -0.16 -31.15
N GLY A 78 -12.93 -1.17 -31.93
CA GLY A 78 -14.08 -2.02 -31.62
C GLY A 78 -13.95 -2.78 -30.30
N LEU A 79 -12.74 -3.22 -29.93
CA LEU A 79 -12.47 -3.82 -28.61
C LEU A 79 -12.60 -2.82 -27.47
N GLN A 80 -12.07 -1.61 -27.63
CA GLN A 80 -12.19 -0.53 -26.65
C GLN A 80 -13.65 -0.11 -26.42
N GLU A 81 -14.44 0.01 -27.50
CA GLU A 81 -15.87 0.30 -27.43
C GLU A 81 -16.64 -0.83 -26.72
N LYS A 82 -16.39 -2.10 -27.07
CA LYS A 82 -17.01 -3.26 -26.40
C LYS A 82 -16.68 -3.34 -24.90
N LEU A 83 -15.44 -3.05 -24.52
CA LEU A 83 -15.03 -3.02 -23.11
C LEU A 83 -15.70 -1.87 -22.36
N SER A 84 -15.76 -0.68 -22.96
CA SER A 84 -16.45 0.49 -22.40
C SER A 84 -17.94 0.23 -22.19
N ASP A 85 -18.63 -0.34 -23.19
CA ASP A 85 -20.05 -0.67 -23.12
C ASP A 85 -20.34 -1.74 -22.06
N THR A 86 -19.50 -2.77 -21.98
CA THR A 86 -19.64 -3.84 -20.98
C THR A 86 -19.38 -3.30 -19.56
N THR A 87 -18.38 -2.43 -19.40
CA THR A 87 -18.09 -1.77 -18.12
C THR A 87 -19.23 -0.82 -17.71
N ALA A 88 -19.79 -0.05 -18.65
CA ALA A 88 -20.93 0.83 -18.41
C ALA A 88 -22.21 0.06 -18.07
N ALA A 89 -22.42 -1.10 -18.67
CA ALA A 89 -23.55 -1.99 -18.34
C ALA A 89 -23.43 -2.63 -16.95
N LEU A 90 -22.20 -2.83 -16.47
CA LEU A 90 -21.89 -3.44 -15.17
C LEU A 90 -21.73 -2.42 -14.04
N ALA A 91 -21.67 -1.11 -14.35
CA ALA A 91 -21.63 -0.04 -13.36
C ALA A 91 -22.97 0.08 -12.59
N PRO A 92 -22.95 0.28 -11.25
CA PRO A 92 -24.16 0.43 -10.47
C PRO A 92 -24.92 1.69 -10.90
N LYS A 93 -26.17 1.53 -11.34
CA LYS A 93 -27.04 2.65 -11.73
C LYS A 93 -27.25 3.57 -10.53
N SER A 94 -26.62 4.74 -10.53
CA SER A 94 -26.87 5.82 -9.58
C SER A 94 -28.35 6.19 -9.61
N ARG A 95 -29.12 5.69 -8.63
CA ARG A 95 -30.52 6.00 -8.40
C ARG A 95 -30.68 6.95 -7.20
N PHE A 96 -29.87 7.98 -7.09
CA PHE A 96 -30.15 9.07 -6.14
C PHE A 96 -29.66 10.41 -6.70
N GLN A 97 -30.50 11.06 -7.51
CA GLN A 97 -30.41 12.52 -7.70
C GLN A 97 -31.46 13.18 -6.81
N PHE A 98 -31.02 13.71 -5.66
CA PHE A 98 -31.85 14.61 -4.86
C PHE A 98 -31.90 15.97 -5.55
N LYS A 99 -33.02 16.26 -6.22
CA LYS A 99 -33.33 17.61 -6.71
C LYS A 99 -33.71 18.49 -5.53
N ARG A 100 -32.80 19.36 -5.08
CA ARG A 100 -33.12 20.43 -4.13
C ARG A 100 -34.06 21.44 -4.81
N THR A 101 -35.30 21.50 -4.35
CA THR A 101 -36.16 22.68 -4.51
C THR A 101 -36.30 23.34 -3.14
N ALA A 102 -35.85 24.59 -3.06
CA ALA A 102 -35.94 25.41 -1.86
C ALA A 102 -37.40 25.78 -1.59
N LYS A 103 -37.88 25.54 -0.37
CA LYS A 103 -38.86 26.41 0.31
C LYS A 103 -38.58 26.40 1.81
N HIS A 104 -38.23 27.59 2.27
CA HIS A 104 -38.05 28.05 3.63
C HIS A 104 -39.32 27.84 4.48
N VAL A 105 -39.20 27.16 5.63
CA VAL A 105 -40.14 27.35 6.75
C VAL A 105 -39.36 27.26 8.08
N ASP A 106 -39.22 28.45 8.65
CA ASP A 106 -39.09 28.88 10.04
C ASP A 106 -38.74 27.85 11.14
N MET A 107 -37.62 28.11 11.81
CA MET A 107 -37.12 27.41 12.99
C MET A 107 -37.65 28.11 14.25
N GLY A 108 -38.76 27.61 14.81
CA GLY A 108 -39.13 27.86 16.19
C GLY A 108 -38.33 26.96 17.14
N ALA A 109 -37.41 27.54 17.92
CA ALA A 109 -36.90 26.96 19.15
C ALA A 109 -37.80 27.38 20.34
N PRO A 110 -37.59 26.96 21.60
CA PRO A 110 -36.84 25.82 22.16
C PRO A 110 -37.75 24.95 23.07
N GLU A 111 -37.28 23.82 23.63
CA GLU A 111 -37.51 23.46 25.06
C GLU A 111 -37.03 22.03 25.44
N ASN A 112 -36.19 22.02 26.47
CA ASN A 112 -35.98 21.06 27.58
C ASN A 112 -35.86 19.53 27.32
N ASP A 113 -34.69 18.90 27.49
CA ASP A 113 -33.89 18.57 28.71
C ASP A 113 -34.18 17.11 29.23
N PRO A 114 -33.36 16.47 30.08
CA PRO A 114 -32.42 15.41 29.71
C PRO A 114 -32.63 14.15 30.59
N ARG A 115 -33.72 13.37 30.40
CA ARG A 115 -34.04 12.26 31.32
C ARG A 115 -34.68 10.98 30.74
N LEU A 116 -34.58 10.71 29.44
CA LEU A 116 -35.02 9.39 28.92
C LEU A 116 -33.85 8.43 28.76
N LEU A 117 -33.55 7.76 29.87
CA LEU A 117 -32.66 6.60 29.98
C LEU A 117 -33.35 5.30 29.59
N SER A 118 -32.49 4.37 29.15
CA SER A 118 -32.53 2.92 29.40
C SER A 118 -33.24 2.02 28.38
N GLY A 119 -32.42 1.15 27.76
CA GLY A 119 -32.67 -0.27 27.95
C GLY A 119 -32.89 -1.11 26.68
N SER A 120 -31.91 -1.99 26.46
CA SER A 120 -32.10 -3.39 26.07
C SER A 120 -31.97 -3.77 24.58
N PHE A 121 -30.79 -4.30 24.29
CA PHE A 121 -30.56 -5.65 23.79
C PHE A 121 -31.79 -6.54 23.47
N SER A 122 -31.72 -7.16 22.29
CA SER A 122 -32.10 -8.54 21.94
C SER A 122 -31.22 -8.90 20.74
N ARG A 123 -30.30 -9.88 20.68
CA ARG A 123 -30.11 -11.23 21.25
C ARG A 123 -31.32 -12.17 21.09
N ASN A 124 -31.22 -13.02 20.06
CA ASN A 124 -31.51 -14.46 20.07
C ASN A 124 -30.51 -15.09 19.07
N GLN A 125 -29.50 -15.91 19.40
CA GLN A 125 -29.36 -17.21 20.10
C GLN A 125 -29.82 -18.47 19.32
N HIS A 126 -28.84 -19.37 19.14
CA HIS A 126 -28.86 -20.86 19.05
C HIS A 126 -29.36 -21.50 17.73
N GLN A 127 -28.80 -22.59 17.19
CA GLN A 127 -28.02 -23.72 17.75
C GLN A 127 -27.25 -24.51 16.63
N PRO A 128 -26.29 -25.39 16.97
CA PRO A 128 -25.62 -26.33 16.05
C PRO A 128 -26.33 -27.71 16.03
N THR A 129 -26.42 -28.35 14.86
CA THR A 129 -26.87 -29.76 14.75
C THR A 129 -26.14 -30.52 13.63
N ALA A 130 -26.00 -31.83 13.87
CA ALA A 130 -25.12 -32.78 13.20
C ALA A 130 -25.58 -33.28 11.82
N ALA A 131 -24.63 -33.92 11.10
CA ALA A 131 -24.75 -34.59 9.80
C ALA A 131 -25.82 -35.72 9.75
N PRO A 132 -26.26 -36.20 8.56
CA PRO A 132 -25.50 -37.21 7.78
C PRO A 132 -25.70 -37.20 6.24
N GLY A 133 -24.75 -37.77 5.48
CA GLY A 133 -25.01 -38.27 4.12
C GLY A 133 -23.86 -38.14 3.13
N THR A 134 -22.99 -39.15 3.07
CA THR A 134 -22.17 -39.44 1.88
C THR A 134 -23.04 -40.08 0.78
N PRO A 135 -22.63 -39.99 -0.50
CA PRO A 135 -21.91 -41.13 -1.08
C PRO A 135 -20.65 -40.75 -1.87
N LYS A 136 -19.73 -41.72 -1.89
CA LYS A 136 -18.49 -41.80 -2.67
C LYS A 136 -18.76 -42.06 -4.17
N LEU A 137 -17.81 -41.65 -5.02
CA LEU A 137 -17.22 -42.31 -6.21
C LEU A 137 -16.81 -41.20 -7.22
N GLY A 138 -15.61 -41.15 -7.80
CA GLY A 138 -14.52 -42.13 -7.80
C GLY A 138 -13.18 -41.49 -8.14
N ASP A 139 -12.13 -42.31 -7.95
CA ASP A 139 -10.76 -42.10 -8.41
C ASP A 139 -10.73 -41.63 -9.86
N GLU A 140 -9.97 -40.57 -10.15
CA GLU A 140 -9.18 -40.50 -11.39
C GLU A 140 -7.85 -39.78 -11.12
N ALA A 141 -6.85 -40.29 -11.83
CA ALA A 141 -5.42 -40.14 -11.68
C ALA A 141 -4.90 -38.70 -11.59
N ASP A 142 -4.00 -38.51 -10.63
CA ASP A 142 -2.62 -38.01 -10.85
C ASP A 142 -2.43 -37.21 -12.15
N ASP A 143 -2.73 -35.92 -12.10
CA ASP A 143 -2.21 -34.95 -13.06
C ASP A 143 -1.50 -33.87 -12.25
N GLU A 144 -0.17 -33.93 -12.25
CA GLU A 144 0.73 -32.94 -11.68
C GLU A 144 0.44 -31.57 -12.31
N LEU A 145 -0.49 -30.83 -11.72
CA LEU A 145 -0.56 -29.39 -11.85
C LEU A 145 0.72 -28.83 -11.23
N LYS A 146 1.74 -28.64 -12.07
CA LYS A 146 2.89 -27.79 -11.77
C LYS A 146 2.38 -26.49 -11.18
N GLU A 147 2.62 -26.33 -9.89
CA GLU A 147 2.37 -25.11 -9.13
C GLU A 147 2.83 -23.91 -9.97
N LEU A 148 1.88 -23.07 -10.36
CA LEU A 148 2.15 -21.69 -10.77
C LEU A 148 2.99 -21.06 -9.65
N PRO A 149 4.03 -20.26 -9.96
CA PRO A 149 4.97 -19.81 -8.95
C PRO A 149 4.21 -19.08 -7.85
N SER A 150 4.19 -19.71 -6.67
CA SER A 150 3.59 -19.18 -5.45
C SER A 150 3.96 -17.71 -5.30
N GLU A 151 2.99 -16.82 -5.04
CA GLU A 151 3.29 -15.47 -4.57
C GLU A 151 4.35 -15.59 -3.48
N ARG A 152 5.52 -15.01 -3.72
CA ARG A 152 6.68 -15.21 -2.84
C ARG A 152 6.35 -14.62 -1.48
N ASP A 153 6.23 -15.46 -0.46
CA ASP A 153 5.99 -15.00 0.90
C ASP A 153 7.29 -14.43 1.51
N TYR A 154 7.46 -13.12 1.33
CA TYR A 154 8.60 -12.38 1.86
C TYR A 154 8.68 -12.42 3.39
N ASN A 155 7.54 -12.51 4.10
CA ASN A 155 7.56 -12.54 5.57
C ASN A 155 8.06 -13.89 6.08
N ALA A 156 7.63 -14.99 5.45
CA ALA A 156 8.19 -16.30 5.73
C ALA A 156 9.70 -16.36 5.44
N GLU A 157 10.16 -15.75 4.33
CA GLU A 157 11.60 -15.68 4.00
C GLU A 157 12.39 -14.86 5.03
N LEU A 158 11.85 -13.74 5.51
CA LEU A 158 12.48 -12.90 6.52
C LEU A 158 12.68 -13.65 7.84
N SER A 159 11.68 -14.42 8.26
CA SER A 159 11.69 -15.17 9.52
C SER A 159 12.55 -16.44 9.50
N ARG A 160 13.08 -16.85 8.33
CA ARG A 160 13.97 -18.01 8.25
C ARG A 160 15.26 -17.77 9.05
N PRO A 161 15.77 -18.80 9.76
CA PRO A 161 17.06 -18.72 10.44
C PRO A 161 18.17 -18.38 9.45
N SER A 162 19.01 -17.42 9.81
CA SER A 162 20.19 -17.03 9.03
C SER A 162 21.31 -16.64 9.97
N ALA A 163 22.56 -16.82 9.52
CA ALA A 163 23.75 -16.45 10.28
C ALA A 163 23.87 -14.95 10.55
N SER A 164 23.20 -14.12 9.74
CA SER A 164 23.11 -12.67 9.93
C SER A 164 21.72 -12.28 10.42
N ALA A 165 21.60 -11.23 11.23
CA ALA A 165 20.31 -10.60 11.55
C ALA A 165 19.88 -9.55 10.51
N ILE A 166 20.79 -9.19 9.60
CA ILE A 166 20.51 -8.25 8.51
C ILE A 166 19.82 -9.01 7.37
N ARG A 167 18.70 -8.47 6.88
CA ARG A 167 17.91 -8.97 5.75
C ARG A 167 17.82 -7.91 4.67
N LYS A 168 17.93 -8.33 3.41
CA LYS A 168 17.81 -7.44 2.24
C LYS A 168 16.81 -8.00 1.21
N PRO A 169 15.52 -8.06 1.55
CA PRO A 169 14.50 -8.59 0.66
C PRO A 169 14.32 -7.67 -0.56
N SER A 170 14.28 -8.23 -1.77
CA SER A 170 14.19 -7.43 -3.00
C SER A 170 12.79 -6.90 -3.29
N PHE A 171 11.73 -7.53 -2.78
CA PHE A 171 10.33 -7.29 -3.19
C PHE A 171 10.10 -7.29 -4.72
N SER A 172 11.01 -7.89 -5.49
CA SER A 172 11.02 -7.80 -6.96
C SER A 172 9.84 -8.49 -7.65
N ALA A 173 9.15 -9.39 -6.95
CA ALA A 173 7.95 -10.07 -7.45
C ALA A 173 6.66 -9.52 -6.80
N ALA A 174 6.77 -8.53 -5.91
CA ALA A 174 5.64 -7.91 -5.23
C ALA A 174 5.35 -6.52 -5.81
N ARG A 175 4.09 -6.11 -5.70
CA ARG A 175 3.64 -4.75 -6.05
C ARG A 175 3.54 -3.83 -4.82
N THR A 176 3.53 -4.42 -3.63
CA THR A 176 3.41 -3.73 -2.34
C THR A 176 4.54 -4.19 -1.40
N ILE A 177 4.94 -3.31 -0.49
CA ILE A 177 5.91 -3.63 0.57
C ILE A 177 5.11 -3.89 1.86
N GLY A 178 5.00 -5.16 2.24
CA GLY A 178 4.32 -5.58 3.47
C GLY A 178 5.26 -6.37 4.37
N ILE A 179 5.77 -5.74 5.42
CA ILE A 179 6.63 -6.39 6.42
C ILE A 179 5.82 -6.58 7.69
N SER A 180 5.67 -7.83 8.11
CA SER A 180 4.87 -8.16 9.27
C SER A 180 5.46 -9.27 10.13
N HIS A 181 5.11 -9.26 11.42
CA HIS A 181 5.42 -10.33 12.38
C HIS A 181 6.92 -10.64 12.54
N GLN A 182 7.78 -9.62 12.42
CA GLN A 182 9.23 -9.79 12.56
C GLN A 182 9.70 -9.32 13.94
N THR A 183 10.71 -10.02 14.47
CA THR A 183 11.34 -9.68 15.75
C THR A 183 12.86 -9.69 15.64
N GLY A 184 13.52 -8.64 16.13
CA GLY A 184 14.98 -8.63 16.25
C GLY A 184 15.74 -8.61 14.93
N LEU A 185 15.11 -8.16 13.83
CA LEU A 185 15.72 -8.14 12.49
C LEU A 185 16.12 -6.72 12.08
N HIS A 186 17.18 -6.64 11.27
CA HIS A 186 17.56 -5.42 10.59
C HIS A 186 17.27 -5.58 9.09
N ILE A 187 16.17 -5.01 8.64
CA ILE A 187 15.64 -5.15 7.28
C ILE A 187 15.99 -3.89 6.49
N ILE A 188 16.80 -4.02 5.44
CA ILE A 188 17.21 -2.92 4.59
C ILE A 188 16.71 -3.22 3.18
N LEU A 189 15.83 -2.38 2.65
CA LEU A 189 15.29 -2.57 1.32
C LEU A 189 16.28 -2.04 0.26
N PRO A 190 16.70 -2.87 -0.71
CA PRO A 190 17.51 -2.43 -1.83
C PRO A 190 16.68 -1.60 -2.83
N SER A 191 17.36 -0.94 -3.76
CA SER A 191 16.71 -0.18 -4.85
C SER A 191 15.78 -1.02 -5.72
N SER A 192 15.99 -2.33 -5.82
CA SER A 192 15.08 -3.23 -6.55
C SER A 192 13.67 -3.30 -5.95
N ALA A 193 13.49 -2.92 -4.68
CA ALA A 193 12.18 -2.84 -4.05
C ALA A 193 11.37 -1.61 -4.48
N ALA A 194 11.95 -0.67 -5.24
CA ALA A 194 11.25 0.52 -5.75
C ALA A 194 10.05 0.18 -6.67
N MET A 195 10.04 -1.03 -7.24
CA MET A 195 8.91 -1.53 -8.05
C MET A 195 7.69 -1.92 -7.21
N ALA A 196 7.87 -2.10 -5.91
CA ALA A 196 6.85 -2.56 -4.97
C ALA A 196 6.26 -1.41 -4.11
N THR A 197 6.46 -0.15 -4.50
CA THR A 197 6.02 1.01 -3.71
C THR A 197 4.58 1.44 -3.97
N ALA A 198 3.74 0.59 -4.58
CA ALA A 198 2.32 0.93 -4.79
C ALA A 198 1.56 1.11 -3.46
N SER A 199 2.00 0.45 -2.40
CA SER A 199 1.55 0.67 -1.02
C SER A 199 2.58 0.10 -0.03
N GLY A 200 2.68 0.72 1.15
CA GLY A 200 3.53 0.26 2.25
C GLY A 200 2.72 -0.14 3.48
N SER A 201 3.07 -1.26 4.11
CA SER A 201 2.53 -1.68 5.40
C SER A 201 3.59 -2.31 6.30
N LEU A 202 3.66 -1.83 7.55
CA LEU A 202 4.54 -2.35 8.59
C LEU A 202 3.68 -2.73 9.81
N ILE A 203 3.59 -4.02 10.12
CA ILE A 203 2.63 -4.51 11.12
C ILE A 203 3.30 -5.47 12.11
N ASN A 204 3.09 -5.29 13.41
CA ASN A 204 3.54 -6.23 14.44
C ASN A 204 5.06 -6.47 14.38
N LEU A 205 5.85 -5.40 14.57
CA LEU A 205 7.30 -5.46 14.56
C LEU A 205 7.84 -5.16 15.97
N THR A 206 8.76 -5.99 16.46
CA THR A 206 9.34 -5.81 17.80
C THR A 206 10.86 -5.88 17.76
N GLY A 207 11.54 -4.85 18.27
CA GLY A 207 13.02 -4.86 18.30
C GLY A 207 13.64 -4.86 16.90
N CYS A 208 12.98 -4.28 15.91
CA CYS A 208 13.40 -4.30 14.51
C CYS A 208 14.01 -2.97 14.08
N ILE A 209 14.89 -3.02 13.09
CA ILE A 209 15.34 -1.85 12.35
C ILE A 209 14.89 -2.05 10.92
N VAL A 210 14.11 -1.12 10.37
CA VAL A 210 13.62 -1.20 9.01
C VAL A 210 14.03 0.06 8.26
N ASP A 211 14.75 -0.09 7.16
CA ASP A 211 15.17 0.99 6.28
C ASP A 211 14.57 0.82 4.88
N MET A 212 13.66 1.73 4.53
CA MET A 212 12.98 1.84 3.24
C MET A 212 13.31 3.17 2.54
N SER A 213 14.35 3.88 2.97
CA SER A 213 14.74 5.18 2.40
C SER A 213 15.16 5.08 0.92
N ILE A 214 15.90 4.03 0.57
CA ILE A 214 16.42 3.80 -0.79
C ILE A 214 15.31 3.54 -1.82
N PRO A 215 14.40 2.56 -1.65
CA PRO A 215 13.39 2.28 -2.67
C PRO A 215 12.34 3.38 -2.84
N THR A 216 12.22 4.31 -1.89
CA THR A 216 11.23 5.41 -1.92
C THR A 216 11.81 6.72 -2.42
N SER A 217 13.10 6.76 -2.77
CA SER A 217 13.73 7.95 -3.38
C SER A 217 13.31 8.12 -4.85
N GLU A 218 13.66 9.27 -5.43
CA GLU A 218 13.62 9.49 -6.90
C GLU A 218 12.28 9.17 -7.58
N GLY A 219 11.17 9.65 -7.04
CA GLY A 219 9.84 9.52 -7.68
C GLY A 219 9.09 8.22 -7.37
N HIS A 220 9.67 7.34 -6.55
CA HIS A 220 9.04 6.09 -6.12
C HIS A 220 8.43 6.16 -4.70
N ALA A 221 8.03 7.36 -4.27
CA ALA A 221 7.40 7.55 -2.96
C ALA A 221 6.10 6.75 -2.84
N PHE A 222 5.82 6.22 -1.65
CA PHE A 222 4.57 5.49 -1.41
C PHE A 222 3.36 6.42 -1.57
N PRO A 223 2.27 6.02 -2.25
CA PRO A 223 1.01 6.76 -2.24
C PRO A 223 0.37 6.81 -0.84
N GLY A 224 0.68 5.82 0.01
CA GLY A 224 0.23 5.77 1.40
C GLY A 224 0.98 4.68 2.17
N LEU A 225 1.10 4.88 3.49
CA LEU A 225 1.82 3.99 4.39
C LEU A 225 1.00 3.74 5.66
N ALA A 226 0.88 2.48 6.06
CA ALA A 226 0.27 2.09 7.32
C ALA A 226 1.30 1.43 8.24
N MET A 227 1.38 1.91 9.48
CA MET A 227 2.26 1.37 10.52
C MET A 227 1.43 1.02 11.74
N ARG A 228 1.48 -0.25 12.16
CA ARG A 228 0.64 -0.76 13.24
C ARG A 228 1.39 -1.70 14.18
N ASP A 229 1.15 -1.55 15.48
CA ASP A 229 1.63 -2.48 16.51
C ASP A 229 3.16 -2.65 16.50
N ILE A 230 3.90 -1.54 16.51
CA ILE A 230 5.38 -1.55 16.44
C ILE A 230 5.97 -1.18 17.81
N LYS A 231 6.92 -1.96 18.30
CA LYS A 231 7.52 -1.76 19.62
C LYS A 231 9.03 -1.81 19.56
N LYS A 232 9.70 -0.95 20.34
CA LYS A 232 11.15 -0.97 20.52
C LYS A 232 11.93 -1.01 19.20
N SER A 233 11.46 -0.30 18.18
CA SER A 233 11.97 -0.42 16.82
C SER A 233 12.41 0.93 16.27
N LEU A 234 13.32 0.90 15.30
CA LEU A 234 13.73 2.06 14.51
C LEU A 234 13.23 1.87 13.08
N ILE A 235 12.37 2.76 12.61
CA ILE A 235 11.79 2.68 11.27
C ILE A 235 12.18 3.93 10.47
N VAL A 236 13.01 3.74 9.45
CA VAL A 236 13.23 4.71 8.39
C VAL A 236 12.29 4.37 7.24
N ALA A 237 11.11 4.99 7.25
CA ALA A 237 10.04 4.70 6.31
C ALA A 237 10.27 5.30 4.92
N GLY A 238 11.13 6.31 4.83
CA GLY A 238 11.41 7.02 3.58
C GLY A 238 10.29 7.99 3.22
N ARG A 239 9.93 8.05 1.94
CA ARG A 239 9.05 9.08 1.37
C ARG A 239 7.66 8.55 1.08
N VAL A 240 6.64 9.33 1.46
CA VAL A 240 5.23 9.06 1.24
C VAL A 240 4.57 10.27 0.58
N ALA A 241 4.12 10.12 -0.66
CA ALA A 241 3.37 11.12 -1.42
C ALA A 241 1.87 11.15 -1.05
N GLY A 242 1.53 10.87 0.20
CA GLY A 242 0.16 10.84 0.69
C GLY A 242 0.07 10.62 2.21
N PRO A 243 -1.01 10.01 2.70
CA PRO A 243 -1.25 9.88 4.12
C PRO A 243 -0.44 8.74 4.75
N VAL A 244 0.09 9.01 5.94
CA VAL A 244 0.70 8.01 6.81
C VAL A 244 -0.18 7.80 8.03
N HIS A 245 -0.59 6.56 8.27
CA HIS A 245 -1.36 6.15 9.42
C HIS A 245 -0.49 5.37 10.39
N ILE A 246 -0.34 5.90 11.60
CA ILE A 246 0.50 5.34 12.65
C ILE A 246 -0.41 4.95 13.81
N THR A 247 -0.40 3.67 14.22
CA THR A 247 -1.28 3.19 15.29
C THR A 247 -0.57 2.20 16.20
N GLY A 248 -0.70 2.33 17.52
CA GLY A 248 -0.20 1.32 18.46
C GLY A 248 1.32 1.21 18.50
N ILE A 249 2.05 2.32 18.34
CA ILE A 249 3.52 2.33 18.38
C ILE A 249 4.03 2.72 19.76
N SER A 250 5.00 1.97 20.30
CA SER A 250 5.64 2.33 21.57
C SER A 250 7.16 2.23 21.58
N ASP A 251 7.80 3.12 22.34
CA ASP A 251 9.24 3.09 22.67
C ASP A 251 10.12 2.97 21.41
N SER A 252 9.77 3.71 20.36
CA SER A 252 10.29 3.54 19.00
C SER A 252 10.69 4.88 18.38
N ILE A 253 11.51 4.82 17.33
CA ILE A 253 11.92 5.98 16.54
C ILE A 253 11.41 5.82 15.12
N LEU A 254 10.77 6.86 14.59
CA LEU A 254 10.23 6.91 13.24
C LEU A 254 10.90 8.03 12.45
N VAL A 255 11.29 7.75 11.21
CA VAL A 255 11.89 8.73 10.30
C VAL A 255 11.14 8.68 8.97
N LEU A 256 10.51 9.79 8.58
CA LEU A 256 9.66 9.83 7.40
C LEU A 256 9.47 11.23 6.80
N VAL A 257 9.20 11.25 5.49
CA VAL A 257 8.70 12.41 4.75
C VAL A 257 7.28 12.10 4.29
N ALA A 258 6.33 12.99 4.58
CA ALA A 258 4.92 12.75 4.24
C ALA A 258 4.16 14.04 3.92
N HIS A 259 3.01 13.91 3.25
CA HIS A 259 2.09 15.03 3.11
C HIS A 259 1.14 15.16 4.29
N GLN A 260 0.64 14.05 4.82
CA GLN A 260 -0.24 14.02 6.00
C GLN A 260 0.18 12.88 6.94
N VAL A 261 0.20 13.16 8.25
CA VAL A 261 0.51 12.16 9.27
C VAL A 261 -0.60 12.14 10.32
N ARG A 262 -1.17 10.95 10.54
CA ARG A 262 -2.17 10.69 11.58
C ARG A 262 -1.65 9.62 12.53
N ILE A 263 -1.60 9.95 13.80
CA ILE A 263 -1.01 9.12 14.85
C ILE A 263 -2.07 8.84 15.91
N HIS A 264 -2.22 7.56 16.26
CA HIS A 264 -3.23 7.11 17.20
C HIS A 264 -2.64 6.10 18.18
N ASP A 265 -2.99 6.19 19.47
CA ASP A 265 -2.60 5.20 20.49
C ASP A 265 -1.08 4.90 20.50
N CYS A 266 -0.26 5.96 20.55
CA CYS A 266 1.20 5.85 20.54
C CYS A 266 1.83 6.39 21.82
N LYS A 267 2.94 5.78 22.26
CA LYS A 267 3.59 6.11 23.53
C LYS A 267 5.11 6.12 23.47
N ASN A 268 5.74 7.17 23.98
CA ASN A 268 7.20 7.30 24.02
C ASN A 268 7.83 7.11 22.63
N VAL A 269 7.38 7.90 21.65
CA VAL A 269 7.84 7.77 20.26
C VAL A 269 8.55 9.05 19.83
N ASP A 270 9.75 8.88 19.28
CA ASP A 270 10.49 9.97 18.64
C ASP A 270 10.22 9.95 17.15
N ILE A 271 9.85 11.10 16.59
CA ILE A 271 9.46 11.23 15.20
C ILE A 271 10.31 12.30 14.55
N TYR A 272 11.19 11.84 13.67
CA TYR A 272 11.96 12.67 12.75
C TYR A 272 11.15 12.87 11.49
N LEU A 273 10.62 14.08 11.29
CA LEU A 273 9.56 14.33 10.33
C LEU A 273 9.89 15.49 9.41
N HIS A 274 9.56 15.31 8.13
CA HIS A 274 9.21 16.41 7.23
C HIS A 274 7.75 16.22 6.82
N CYS A 275 6.92 17.23 7.08
CA CYS A 275 5.49 17.16 6.77
C CYS A 275 5.00 18.48 6.18
N THR A 276 4.31 18.42 5.04
CA THR A 276 3.74 19.62 4.40
C THR A 276 2.40 20.05 5.00
N SER A 277 1.90 19.32 6.00
CA SER A 277 0.70 19.68 6.77
C SER A 277 0.94 19.44 8.27
N HIS A 278 0.04 19.92 9.12
CA HIS A 278 0.08 19.66 10.55
C HIS A 278 -0.08 18.15 10.84
N PRO A 279 0.86 17.52 11.56
CA PRO A 279 0.67 16.17 12.07
C PRO A 279 -0.46 16.15 13.10
N ILE A 280 -1.33 15.13 13.06
CA ILE A 280 -2.44 15.00 14.00
C ILE A 280 -2.17 13.80 14.91
N ILE A 281 -2.29 14.01 16.23
CA ILE A 281 -2.18 12.96 17.24
C ILE A 281 -3.52 12.76 17.98
N GLU A 282 -3.80 11.52 18.37
CA GLU A 282 -4.95 11.13 19.17
C GLU A 282 -4.57 9.99 20.13
N ASP A 283 -5.00 10.05 21.39
CA ASP A 283 -4.68 9.04 22.42
C ASP A 283 -3.17 8.75 22.56
N CYS A 284 -2.32 9.76 22.33
CA CYS A 284 -0.88 9.62 22.39
C CYS A 284 -0.30 10.20 23.68
N SER A 285 0.89 9.75 24.08
CA SER A 285 1.63 10.33 25.21
C SER A 285 3.14 10.21 25.07
N GLY A 286 3.90 11.22 25.51
CA GLY A 286 5.36 11.19 25.41
C GLY A 286 5.87 11.21 23.96
N MET A 287 5.16 11.88 23.06
CA MET A 287 5.57 12.05 21.67
C MET A 287 6.64 13.14 21.58
N ARG A 288 7.72 12.90 20.83
CA ARG A 288 8.78 13.90 20.64
C ARG A 288 9.03 14.07 19.16
N PHE A 289 8.95 15.30 18.68
CA PHE A 289 9.14 15.62 17.26
C PHE A 289 10.50 16.29 17.04
N ALA A 290 11.14 15.95 15.93
CA ALA A 290 12.41 16.50 15.49
C ALA A 290 12.39 16.74 13.97
N PRO A 291 13.22 17.67 13.46
CA PRO A 291 13.37 17.84 12.02
C PRO A 291 13.98 16.59 11.38
N LEU A 292 13.60 16.32 10.13
CA LEU A 292 14.18 15.23 9.35
C LEU A 292 15.73 15.36 9.25
N PRO A 293 16.49 14.27 9.41
CA PRO A 293 17.94 14.27 9.21
C PRO A 293 18.32 14.70 7.79
N ALA A 294 19.38 15.49 7.67
CA ALA A 294 19.80 16.08 6.40
C ALA A 294 20.11 15.04 5.31
N CYS A 295 20.60 13.86 5.69
CA CYS A 295 20.90 12.77 4.75
C CYS A 295 19.67 12.14 4.08
N TYR A 296 18.47 12.34 4.64
CA TYR A 296 17.20 11.88 4.04
C TYR A 296 16.44 13.01 3.32
N MET A 297 16.99 14.22 3.34
CA MET A 297 16.36 15.41 2.78
C MET A 297 16.83 15.66 1.34
N THR A 298 15.90 15.92 0.45
CA THR A 298 16.18 16.31 -0.96
C THR A 298 16.09 17.82 -1.14
N GLU A 299 16.62 18.33 -2.26
CA GLU A 299 16.48 19.76 -2.59
C GLU A 299 15.00 20.20 -2.70
N SER A 300 14.13 19.32 -3.20
CA SER A 300 12.69 19.57 -3.25
C SER A 300 12.06 19.71 -1.86
N ASP A 301 12.52 18.93 -0.87
CA ASP A 301 11.99 19.04 0.51
C ASP A 301 12.43 20.32 1.20
N LYS A 302 13.66 20.79 0.90
CA LYS A 302 14.18 22.05 1.43
C LYS A 302 13.40 23.26 0.92
N ALA A 303 12.86 23.16 -0.29
CA ALA A 303 12.02 24.20 -0.87
C ALA A 303 10.55 24.09 -0.44
N ALA A 304 10.12 22.93 0.07
CA ALA A 304 8.75 22.68 0.50
C ALA A 304 8.49 23.21 1.91
N GLU A 305 7.22 23.53 2.18
CA GLU A 305 6.77 23.86 3.53
C GLU A 305 6.97 22.67 4.46
N ASN A 306 7.43 22.94 5.68
CA ASN A 306 7.68 21.91 6.68
C ASN A 306 7.06 22.34 8.02
N GLN A 307 6.04 21.60 8.44
CA GLN A 307 5.21 21.87 9.62
C GLN A 307 5.34 20.75 10.67
N TRP A 308 6.50 20.09 10.71
CA TRP A 308 6.78 18.98 11.64
C TRP A 308 6.61 19.35 13.13
N ASP A 309 6.74 20.63 13.48
CA ASP A 309 6.66 21.18 14.83
C ASP A 309 5.29 21.78 15.18
N GLN A 310 4.31 21.70 14.27
CA GLN A 310 2.95 22.20 14.45
C GLN A 310 1.97 21.03 14.56
N VAL A 311 1.96 20.38 15.73
CA VAL A 311 1.20 19.14 15.95
C VAL A 311 -0.16 19.43 16.59
N ASP A 312 -1.22 18.97 15.94
CA ASP A 312 -2.60 19.07 16.41
C ASP A 312 -2.96 17.85 17.28
N ASP A 313 -3.20 18.08 18.58
CA ASP A 313 -3.70 17.04 19.47
C ASP A 313 -5.23 17.07 19.54
N PHE A 314 -5.84 16.08 18.87
CA PHE A 314 -7.28 16.04 18.65
C PHE A 314 -8.11 15.99 19.94
N LYS A 315 -7.59 15.38 21.01
CA LYS A 315 -8.31 15.24 22.29
C LYS A 315 -7.95 16.32 23.30
N TRP A 316 -7.01 17.22 22.97
CA TRP A 316 -6.65 18.32 23.84
C TRP A 316 -7.52 19.56 23.58
N LEU A 317 -8.66 19.62 24.25
CA LEU A 317 -9.63 20.73 24.14
C LEU A 317 -9.32 21.93 25.07
N LYS A 318 -8.19 21.90 25.78
CA LYS A 318 -7.83 22.91 26.77
C LYS A 318 -7.01 24.03 26.14
N ALA A 319 -7.05 25.21 26.73
CA ALA A 319 -6.16 26.30 26.35
C ALA A 319 -4.70 25.95 26.69
N GLY A 320 -3.79 26.29 25.79
CA GLY A 320 -2.34 26.06 25.94
C GLY A 320 -1.83 24.78 25.28
N HIS A 321 -0.52 24.57 25.37
CA HIS A 321 0.18 23.47 24.71
C HIS A 321 -0.23 22.11 25.30
N SER A 322 -0.44 21.11 24.43
CA SER A 322 -0.73 19.74 24.87
C SER A 322 0.47 19.13 25.61
N PRO A 323 0.28 18.44 26.75
CA PRO A 323 1.36 17.73 27.43
C PRO A 323 1.75 16.41 26.72
N ASN A 324 1.00 15.99 25.70
CA ASN A 324 1.18 14.68 25.06
C ASN A 324 2.32 14.66 24.04
N TRP A 325 2.78 15.83 23.59
CA TRP A 325 3.88 15.97 22.65
C TRP A 325 4.83 17.11 23.03
N THR A 326 6.02 17.12 22.44
CA THR A 326 7.00 18.23 22.55
C THR A 326 7.98 18.19 21.39
N THR A 327 8.74 19.26 21.18
CA THR A 327 9.87 19.28 20.24
C THR A 327 11.17 18.88 20.92
N MET A 328 12.07 18.24 20.18
CA MET A 328 13.39 17.86 20.67
C MET A 328 14.37 19.03 20.55
N SER A 329 15.16 19.24 21.60
CA SER A 329 16.32 20.13 21.57
C SER A 329 17.48 19.54 20.78
N GLU A 330 18.42 20.38 20.34
CA GLU A 330 19.62 19.95 19.60
C GLU A 330 20.43 18.87 20.33
N ALA A 331 20.49 18.91 21.67
CA ALA A 331 21.22 17.92 22.48
C ALA A 331 20.50 16.55 22.56
N GLN A 332 19.19 16.51 22.30
CA GLN A 332 18.40 15.28 22.30
C GLN A 332 18.32 14.65 20.91
N ILE A 333 18.50 15.44 19.86
CA ILE A 333 18.53 14.98 18.47
C ILE A 333 19.73 14.07 18.25
N LEU A 334 19.51 12.94 17.57
CA LEU A 334 20.57 12.00 17.22
C LEU A 334 21.51 12.63 16.18
N SER A 335 22.83 12.40 16.35
CA SER A 335 23.84 12.94 15.44
C SER A 335 23.78 12.31 14.04
N ASP A 336 24.22 13.06 13.03
CA ASP A 336 24.27 12.61 11.63
C ASP A 336 25.08 11.32 11.42
N GLU A 337 26.02 11.03 12.31
CA GLU A 337 26.79 9.79 12.25
C GLU A 337 25.94 8.55 12.48
N ILE A 338 24.85 8.65 13.26
CA ILE A 338 23.91 7.55 13.46
C ILE A 338 23.25 7.18 12.14
N TRP A 339 22.68 8.18 11.45
CA TRP A 339 21.93 7.98 10.21
C TRP A 339 22.82 7.49 9.07
N THR A 340 24.07 7.95 9.00
CA THR A 340 24.98 7.63 7.89
C THR A 340 25.85 6.40 8.13
N LYS A 341 26.19 6.08 9.39
CA LYS A 341 27.14 5.00 9.71
C LYS A 341 26.54 3.86 10.53
N VAL A 342 25.42 4.07 11.23
CA VAL A 342 24.84 3.05 12.13
C VAL A 342 23.61 2.40 11.50
N VAL A 343 22.66 3.21 11.02
CA VAL A 343 21.41 2.73 10.43
C VAL A 343 21.60 1.88 9.16
N PRO A 344 22.52 2.18 8.22
CA PRO A 344 22.71 1.35 7.02
C PRO A 344 23.29 -0.05 7.29
N GLY A 345 23.57 -0.37 8.55
CA GLY A 345 24.08 -1.67 8.99
C GLY A 345 25.60 -1.75 8.93
N ARG A 346 26.22 -2.01 10.08
CA ARG A 346 27.67 -2.32 10.16
C ARG A 346 27.87 -3.84 10.13
N PRO A 347 28.85 -4.35 9.37
CA PRO A 347 29.21 -5.77 9.44
C PRO A 347 29.52 -6.18 10.89
N GLY A 348 28.85 -7.23 11.38
CA GLY A 348 29.05 -7.78 12.71
C GLY A 348 28.32 -7.07 13.86
N ALA A 349 27.63 -5.95 13.62
CA ALA A 349 26.83 -5.29 14.66
C ALA A 349 25.51 -6.04 14.89
N SER A 350 25.15 -6.26 16.16
CA SER A 350 23.85 -6.82 16.51
C SER A 350 22.74 -5.76 16.43
N VAL A 351 21.50 -6.20 16.18
CA VAL A 351 20.32 -5.32 16.15
C VAL A 351 20.13 -4.64 17.51
N VAL A 352 20.34 -5.39 18.60
CA VAL A 352 20.26 -4.90 19.97
C VAL A 352 21.28 -3.78 20.23
N GLU A 353 22.55 -3.95 19.84
CA GLU A 353 23.57 -2.89 19.99
C GLU A 353 23.23 -1.65 19.16
N THR A 354 22.64 -1.85 17.99
CA THR A 354 22.28 -0.77 17.08
C THR A 354 21.12 0.04 17.66
N LEU A 355 20.09 -0.63 18.19
CA LEU A 355 18.97 0.00 18.90
C LEU A 355 19.43 0.71 20.18
N ALA A 356 20.35 0.12 20.94
CA ALA A 356 20.89 0.74 22.14
C ALA A 356 21.64 2.05 21.85
N LYS A 357 22.37 2.12 20.72
CA LYS A 357 23.07 3.35 20.28
C LYS A 357 22.13 4.50 19.93
N VAL A 358 20.89 4.20 19.56
CA VAL A 358 19.87 5.23 19.28
C VAL A 358 18.96 5.49 20.49
N GLY A 359 19.27 4.90 21.66
CA GLY A 359 18.52 5.13 22.90
C GLY A 359 17.30 4.22 23.10
N ILE A 360 17.10 3.21 22.25
CA ILE A 360 16.03 2.23 22.41
C ILE A 360 16.53 1.10 23.31
N SER A 361 15.89 0.93 24.47
CA SER A 361 16.23 -0.12 25.44
C SER A 361 15.84 -1.51 24.93
N PRO A 362 16.70 -2.53 25.07
CA PRO A 362 16.36 -3.91 24.74
C PRO A 362 15.50 -4.62 25.80
N ARG A 363 15.40 -4.08 27.02
CA ARG A 363 14.64 -4.69 28.13
C ARG A 363 13.22 -4.19 28.21
#